data_AF-A0A0D2HMT1-F1
#
_entry.id   AF-A0A0D2HMT1-F1
#
_cell.length_a   1.000
_cell.length_b   1.000
_cell.length_c   1.000
_cell.angle_alpha   90.00
_cell.angle_beta   90.00
_cell.angle_gamma   90.00
#
_symmetry.space_group_name_H-M   'P 1'
#
loop_
_entity.id
_entity.type
_entity.pdbx_description
1 polymer ?
#
loop_
_entity_poly.entity_id
_entity_poly.type
_entity_poly.pdbx_seq_one_letter_code
_entity_poly.pdbx_strand_id
1 'polypeptide(L)'
;MQASPSKARAQALASHAWSVVHEWLARLYHPSPVPAFERNAVTLRALQGLMAENIAADRVRELLFAAKVEELAAGGREEEDDDDEGRDHEANAMFSMLETSLASAAAAQTALESLAGSVVLLGGTGGVSPSKPSTSATDDAGASGVVAHLTSQIVNIPRQTFALESQLSAIESLAASLRSQIVETQRTLAAFAAERAPREPSSAPSRPGPVVDDPTSRSSTFRPTTPSSSSSPTTPTTTSTTDPSHLHNLTLQHQRETKQLTLKAAEYKSRIEALERRLSTHPADAPDLAVLTTAVAAAAAAKQQSLSAKKKQLETLQGRFEKFHGLPPDVDVSRAEVRRAEGELDALRRRRDELFEAL
;
A
#
# COMPACT_ATOMS: atom_id res chain seq x y z
N MET A 1 47.11 -39.94 1.14
CA MET A 1 47.24 -38.74 1.99
C MET A 1 45.87 -38.40 2.55
N GLN A 2 45.57 -38.78 3.79
CA GLN A 2 44.29 -38.47 4.44
C GLN A 2 44.38 -37.04 5.01
N ALA A 3 43.52 -36.13 4.55
CA ALA A 3 43.46 -34.78 5.10
C ALA A 3 42.99 -34.83 6.56
N SER A 4 43.66 -34.11 7.47
CA SER A 4 43.24 -34.04 8.88
C SER A 4 41.78 -33.57 8.98
N PRO A 5 40.96 -34.16 9.87
CA PRO A 5 39.51 -33.86 9.97
C PRO A 5 39.16 -32.38 10.06
N SER A 6 39.99 -31.56 10.70
CA SER A 6 39.83 -30.11 10.79
C SER A 6 39.95 -29.41 9.43
N LYS A 7 40.86 -29.86 8.57
CA LYS A 7 41.07 -29.32 7.21
C LYS A 7 39.89 -29.68 6.31
N ALA A 8 39.36 -30.90 6.45
CA ALA A 8 38.17 -31.34 5.72
C ALA A 8 36.92 -30.51 6.10
N ARG A 9 36.72 -30.23 7.39
CA ARG A 9 35.62 -29.36 7.86
C ARG A 9 35.75 -27.93 7.32
N ALA A 10 36.95 -27.34 7.37
CA ALA A 10 37.19 -26.00 6.85
C ALA A 10 36.93 -25.92 5.34
N GLN A 11 37.34 -26.94 4.58
CA GLN A 11 37.06 -27.01 3.14
C GLN A 11 35.56 -27.14 2.85
N ALA A 12 34.83 -27.95 3.63
CA ALA A 12 33.39 -28.11 3.48
C ALA A 12 32.62 -26.78 3.73
N LEU A 13 33.01 -26.04 4.78
CA LEU A 13 32.44 -24.72 5.06
C LEU A 13 32.75 -23.72 3.96
N ALA A 14 33.98 -23.73 3.44
CA ALA A 14 34.36 -22.87 2.32
C ALA A 14 33.57 -23.21 1.05
N SER A 15 33.38 -24.49 0.72
CA SER A 15 32.57 -24.89 -0.45
C SER A 15 31.11 -24.48 -0.31
N HIS A 16 30.54 -24.60 0.88
CA HIS A 16 29.17 -24.16 1.16
C HIS A 16 29.04 -22.63 1.08
N ALA A 17 30.01 -21.90 1.62
CA ALA A 17 30.06 -20.45 1.50
C ALA A 17 30.09 -20.00 0.04
N TRP A 18 30.87 -20.67 -0.81
CA TRP A 18 30.91 -20.39 -2.24
C TRP A 18 29.61 -20.73 -2.97
N SER A 19 28.93 -21.84 -2.64
CA SER A 19 27.65 -22.18 -3.28
C SER A 19 26.56 -21.14 -2.98
N VAL A 20 26.49 -20.66 -1.73
CA VAL A 20 25.54 -19.61 -1.33
C VAL A 20 25.78 -18.31 -2.11
N VAL A 21 27.05 -17.89 -2.24
CA VAL A 21 27.41 -16.69 -3.02
C VAL A 21 27.09 -16.87 -4.50
N HIS A 22 27.36 -18.04 -5.08
CA HIS A 22 27.05 -18.33 -6.48
C HIS A 22 25.54 -18.32 -6.76
N GLU A 23 24.72 -18.88 -5.87
CA GLU A 23 23.26 -18.85 -5.98
C GLU A 23 22.71 -17.43 -5.87
N TRP A 24 23.29 -16.60 -4.99
CA TRP A 24 22.93 -15.19 -4.87
C TRP A 24 23.33 -14.38 -6.12
N LEU A 25 24.55 -14.57 -6.64
CA LEU A 25 24.99 -13.91 -7.87
C LEU A 25 24.18 -14.36 -9.09
N ALA A 26 23.84 -15.65 -9.19
CA ALA A 26 23.01 -16.16 -10.28
C ALA A 26 21.61 -15.51 -10.30
N ARG A 27 21.03 -15.26 -9.12
CA ARG A 27 19.77 -14.51 -9.01
C ARG A 27 19.92 -13.03 -9.38
N LEU A 28 21.03 -12.40 -8.99
CA LEU A 28 21.26 -10.97 -9.23
C LEU A 28 21.54 -10.65 -10.71
N TYR A 29 22.24 -11.53 -11.43
CA TYR A 29 22.67 -11.29 -12.80
C TYR A 29 21.74 -11.89 -13.87
N HIS A 30 20.68 -12.62 -13.51
CA HIS A 30 19.77 -13.22 -14.49
C HIS A 30 19.14 -12.16 -15.43
N PRO A 31 19.16 -12.37 -16.77
CA PRO A 31 19.55 -13.57 -17.51
C PRO A 31 21.03 -13.62 -17.95
N SER A 32 21.84 -12.60 -17.65
CA SER A 32 23.26 -12.54 -18.00
C SER A 32 24.12 -13.49 -17.16
N PRO A 33 25.17 -14.11 -17.73
CA PRO A 33 26.08 -14.93 -16.95
C PRO A 33 26.88 -14.06 -15.98
N VAL A 34 27.11 -14.59 -14.77
CA VAL A 34 27.95 -13.93 -13.77
C VAL A 34 29.35 -13.70 -14.34
N PRO A 35 29.90 -12.48 -14.29
CA PRO A 35 31.26 -12.19 -14.76
C PRO A 35 32.30 -13.08 -14.09
N ALA A 36 33.35 -13.45 -14.81
CA ALA A 36 34.44 -14.24 -14.24
C ALA A 36 35.21 -13.42 -13.19
N PHE A 37 35.49 -14.02 -12.03
CA PHE A 37 36.27 -13.39 -10.98
C PHE A 37 37.19 -14.42 -10.30
N GLU A 38 38.26 -13.92 -9.67
CA GLU A 38 39.22 -14.75 -8.95
C GLU A 38 38.58 -15.31 -7.67
N ARG A 39 38.68 -16.62 -7.46
CA ARG A 39 38.18 -17.29 -6.25
C ARG A 39 39.22 -17.22 -5.14
N ASN A 40 39.26 -16.10 -4.44
CA ASN A 40 40.13 -15.86 -3.29
C ASN A 40 39.33 -15.82 -1.96
N ALA A 41 39.97 -16.09 -0.83
CA ALA A 41 39.36 -15.92 0.49
C ALA A 41 38.97 -14.46 0.78
N VAL A 42 39.73 -13.49 0.23
CA VAL A 42 39.41 -12.07 0.34
C VAL A 42 38.12 -11.74 -0.43
N THR A 43 38.02 -12.21 -1.68
CA THR A 43 36.83 -12.01 -2.51
C THR A 43 35.60 -12.70 -1.92
N LEU A 44 35.76 -13.87 -1.30
CA LEU A 44 34.64 -14.55 -0.63
C LEU A 44 34.08 -13.71 0.52
N ARG A 45 34.94 -13.17 1.40
CA ARG A 45 34.51 -12.31 2.51
C ARG A 45 33.87 -11.02 2.01
N ALA A 46 34.44 -10.40 0.97
CA ALA A 46 33.87 -9.19 0.37
C ALA A 46 32.47 -9.47 -0.22
N LEU A 47 32.29 -10.56 -0.96
CA LEU A 47 31.00 -10.95 -1.53
C LEU A 47 29.98 -11.36 -0.45
N GLN A 48 30.40 -12.03 0.62
CA GLN A 48 29.54 -12.32 1.76
C GLN A 48 29.11 -11.05 2.51
N GLY A 49 30.03 -10.09 2.66
CA GLY A 49 29.72 -8.78 3.22
C GLY A 49 28.70 -8.03 2.37
N LEU A 50 28.93 -7.98 1.06
CA LEU A 50 28.00 -7.33 0.12
C LEU A 50 26.63 -8.03 0.11
N MET A 51 26.59 -9.35 0.12
CA MET A 51 25.35 -10.11 0.21
C MET A 51 24.58 -9.79 1.50
N ALA A 52 25.26 -9.75 2.65
CA ALA A 52 24.63 -9.42 3.93
C ALA A 52 24.10 -7.98 3.96
N GLU A 53 24.88 -7.02 3.44
CA GLU A 53 24.48 -5.62 3.36
C GLU A 53 23.33 -5.41 2.37
N ASN A 54 23.31 -6.13 1.25
CA ASN A 54 22.21 -6.11 0.30
C ASN A 54 20.92 -6.65 0.94
N ILE A 55 20.99 -7.80 1.63
CA ILE A 55 19.85 -8.34 2.39
C ILE A 55 19.36 -7.34 3.46
N ALA A 56 20.27 -6.65 4.13
CA ALA A 56 19.90 -5.61 5.10
C ALA A 56 19.20 -4.42 4.42
N ALA A 57 19.70 -3.99 3.27
CA ALA A 57 19.07 -2.93 2.47
C ALA A 57 17.68 -3.32 1.98
N ASP A 58 17.49 -4.56 1.52
CA ASP A 58 16.19 -5.08 1.11
C ASP A 58 15.18 -5.07 2.25
N ARG A 59 15.59 -5.48 3.46
CA ARG A 59 14.73 -5.39 4.65
C ARG A 59 14.35 -3.95 4.98
N VAL A 60 15.29 -3.00 4.86
CA VAL A 60 14.99 -1.58 5.09
C VAL A 60 13.98 -1.07 4.05
N ARG A 61 14.13 -1.45 2.77
CA ARG A 61 13.16 -1.08 1.72
C ARG A 61 11.77 -1.65 2.02
N GLU A 62 11.69 -2.91 2.47
CA GLU A 62 10.43 -3.55 2.85
C GLU A 62 9.76 -2.82 4.01
N LEU A 63 10.52 -2.44 5.05
CA LEU A 63 10.00 -1.66 6.18
C LEU A 63 9.53 -0.26 5.76
N LEU A 64 10.26 0.42 4.88
CA LEU A 64 9.85 1.71 4.34
C LEU A 64 8.57 1.59 3.51
N PHE A 65 8.45 0.54 2.69
CA PHE A 65 7.25 0.26 1.93
C PHE A 65 6.06 0.00 2.86
N ALA A 66 6.23 -0.83 3.89
CA ALA A 66 5.19 -1.10 4.88
C ALA A 66 4.75 0.17 5.62
N ALA A 67 5.70 0.99 6.08
CA ALA A 67 5.41 2.27 6.70
C ALA A 67 4.66 3.22 5.76
N LYS A 68 5.01 3.23 4.47
CA LYS A 68 4.31 4.07 3.49
C LYS A 68 2.87 3.62 3.24
N VAL A 69 2.64 2.31 3.21
CA VAL A 69 1.28 1.74 3.13
C VAL A 69 0.47 2.10 4.37
N GLU A 70 1.08 2.07 5.55
CA GLU A 70 0.44 2.47 6.80
C GLU A 70 0.09 3.97 6.82
N GLU A 71 1.00 4.85 6.37
CA GLU A 71 0.71 6.29 6.22
C GLU A 71 -0.47 6.57 5.29
N LEU A 72 -0.54 5.87 4.15
CA LEU A 72 -1.66 6.02 3.22
C LEU A 72 -2.97 5.51 3.82
N ALA A 73 -2.92 4.41 4.59
CA ALA A 73 -4.09 3.90 5.29
C ALA A 73 -4.54 4.79 6.45
N ALA A 74 -3.60 5.49 7.11
CA ALA A 74 -3.90 6.47 8.15
C ALA A 74 -4.49 7.76 7.57
N GLY A 75 -3.88 8.30 6.50
CA GLY A 75 -4.39 9.49 5.81
C GLY A 75 -5.78 9.28 5.20
N GLY A 76 -6.09 8.09 4.70
CA GLY A 76 -7.44 7.76 4.23
C GLY A 76 -8.49 7.68 5.33
N ARG A 77 -8.11 7.39 6.59
CA ARG A 77 -9.03 7.46 7.73
C ARG A 77 -9.23 8.88 8.24
N GLU A 78 -8.19 9.71 8.20
CA GLU A 78 -8.30 11.12 8.57
C GLU A 78 -9.21 11.88 7.59
N GLU A 79 -9.16 11.57 6.28
CA GLU A 79 -10.11 12.13 5.30
C GLU A 79 -11.55 11.62 5.49
N GLU A 80 -11.77 10.34 5.81
CA GLU A 80 -13.12 9.79 6.06
C GLU A 80 -13.76 10.30 7.35
N ASP A 81 -12.98 10.58 8.41
CA ASP A 81 -13.49 11.13 9.68
C ASP A 81 -13.69 12.66 9.62
N ASP A 82 -12.89 13.41 8.84
CA ASP A 82 -13.07 14.87 8.65
C ASP A 82 -14.18 15.21 7.63
N ASP A 83 -14.51 14.31 6.69
CA ASP A 83 -15.55 14.54 5.68
C ASP A 83 -16.99 14.48 6.26
N ASP A 84 -17.23 13.77 7.37
CA ASP A 84 -18.56 13.68 8.00
C ASP A 84 -18.83 14.92 8.87
N GLU A 85 -17.88 15.31 9.72
CA GLU A 85 -18.02 16.51 10.57
C GLU A 85 -17.84 17.82 9.80
N GLY A 86 -16.93 17.87 8.81
CA GLY A 86 -16.66 19.06 7.98
C GLY A 86 -17.82 19.39 7.03
N ARG A 87 -18.45 18.37 6.44
CA ARG A 87 -19.59 18.55 5.53
C ARG A 87 -20.84 19.03 6.24
N ASP A 88 -21.09 18.53 7.45
CA ASP A 88 -22.20 19.00 8.28
C ASP A 88 -21.96 20.42 8.79
N HIS A 89 -20.72 20.79 9.10
CA HIS A 89 -20.39 22.17 9.51
C HIS A 89 -20.47 23.16 8.34
N GLU A 90 -19.98 22.79 7.15
CA GLU A 90 -20.09 23.62 5.95
C GLU A 90 -21.53 23.73 5.45
N ALA A 91 -22.31 22.64 5.51
CA ALA A 91 -23.74 22.68 5.22
C ALA A 91 -24.48 23.58 6.21
N ASN A 92 -24.23 23.44 7.52
CA ASN A 92 -24.86 24.30 8.53
C ASN A 92 -24.43 25.77 8.41
N ALA A 93 -23.17 26.05 8.05
CA ALA A 93 -22.68 27.40 7.78
C ALA A 93 -23.35 28.01 6.53
N MET A 94 -23.51 27.23 5.45
CA MET A 94 -24.27 27.65 4.27
C MET A 94 -25.75 27.87 4.60
N PHE A 95 -26.38 26.99 5.37
CA PHE A 95 -27.75 27.16 5.82
C PHE A 95 -27.91 28.43 6.66
N SER A 96 -26.98 28.72 7.56
CA SER A 96 -27.00 29.95 8.37
C SER A 96 -26.81 31.22 7.52
N MET A 97 -25.94 31.19 6.50
CA MET A 97 -25.81 32.30 5.54
C MET A 97 -27.06 32.47 4.68
N LEU A 98 -27.69 31.38 4.25
CA LEU A 98 -28.94 31.43 3.51
C LEU A 98 -30.08 31.94 4.39
N GLU A 99 -30.16 31.53 5.65
CA GLU A 99 -31.17 32.04 6.59
C GLU A 99 -30.97 33.51 6.92
N THR A 100 -29.74 34.01 7.02
CA THR A 100 -29.50 35.46 7.22
C THR A 100 -29.79 36.26 5.95
N SER A 101 -29.46 35.71 4.78
CA SER A 101 -29.80 36.30 3.48
C SER A 101 -31.30 36.23 3.15
N LEU A 102 -32.02 35.24 3.68
CA LEU A 102 -33.47 35.08 3.54
C LEU A 102 -34.24 35.73 4.70
N ALA A 103 -33.64 35.98 5.87
CA ALA A 103 -34.21 36.89 6.87
C ALA A 103 -34.19 38.32 6.33
N SER A 104 -33.22 38.61 5.45
CA SER A 104 -33.24 39.73 4.52
C SER A 104 -34.27 39.55 3.38
N ALA A 105 -35.24 38.62 3.45
CA ALA A 105 -36.34 38.49 2.47
C ALA A 105 -37.22 39.73 2.41
N ALA A 106 -37.32 40.52 3.49
CA ALA A 106 -37.95 41.84 3.42
C ALA A 106 -37.18 42.79 2.49
N ALA A 107 -35.84 42.70 2.46
CA ALA A 107 -34.99 43.44 1.53
C ALA A 107 -35.01 42.84 0.11
N ALA A 108 -35.10 41.51 -0.02
CA ALA A 108 -35.20 40.83 -1.31
C ALA A 108 -36.56 41.06 -1.98
N GLN A 109 -37.65 41.10 -1.20
CA GLN A 109 -38.99 41.47 -1.65
C GLN A 109 -39.03 42.94 -2.07
N THR A 110 -38.44 43.86 -1.31
CA THR A 110 -38.35 45.27 -1.73
C THR A 110 -37.46 45.47 -2.95
N ALA A 111 -36.39 44.68 -3.12
CA ALA A 111 -35.58 44.68 -4.34
C ALA A 111 -36.36 44.12 -5.55
N LEU A 112 -37.16 43.07 -5.37
CA LEU A 112 -38.05 42.53 -6.40
C LEU A 112 -39.19 43.48 -6.76
N GLU A 113 -39.80 44.16 -5.78
CA GLU A 113 -40.82 45.19 -6.00
C GLU A 113 -40.23 46.40 -6.74
N SER A 114 -38.98 46.77 -6.40
CA SER A 114 -38.23 47.83 -7.08
C SER A 114 -37.86 47.44 -8.52
N LEU A 115 -37.48 46.18 -8.74
CA LEU A 115 -37.22 45.66 -10.09
C LEU A 115 -38.52 45.58 -10.92
N ALA A 116 -39.62 45.09 -10.34
CA ALA A 116 -40.93 45.07 -10.98
C ALA A 116 -41.42 46.49 -11.32
N GLY A 117 -41.22 47.45 -10.41
CA GLY A 117 -41.46 48.87 -10.67
C GLY A 117 -40.59 49.42 -11.81
N SER A 118 -39.33 49.01 -11.89
CA SER A 118 -38.41 49.43 -12.96
C SER A 118 -38.78 48.84 -14.32
N VAL A 119 -39.30 47.61 -14.38
CA VAL A 119 -39.78 46.96 -15.60
C VAL A 119 -41.06 47.60 -16.12
N VAL A 120 -41.95 48.07 -15.23
CA VAL A 120 -43.12 48.85 -15.62
C VAL A 120 -42.70 50.24 -16.16
N LEU A 121 -41.66 50.85 -15.57
CA LEU A 121 -41.06 52.10 -16.05
C LEU A 121 -40.35 51.94 -17.40
N LEU A 122 -39.60 50.85 -17.61
CA LEU A 122 -38.91 50.57 -18.88
C LEU A 122 -39.86 50.04 -19.97
N GLY A 123 -40.90 49.30 -19.60
CA GLY A 123 -41.93 48.77 -20.50
C GLY A 123 -43.01 49.80 -20.89
N GLY A 124 -43.01 50.99 -20.27
CA GLY A 124 -43.98 52.06 -20.50
C GLY A 124 -43.71 52.98 -21.69
N THR A 125 -42.66 52.77 -22.48
CA THR A 125 -42.34 53.60 -23.66
C THR A 125 -42.45 52.84 -24.98
N GLY A 126 -43.41 51.92 -25.07
CA GLY A 126 -43.81 51.29 -26.34
C GLY A 126 -44.93 52.07 -27.04
N GLY A 127 -44.69 53.32 -27.44
CA GLY A 127 -45.71 54.07 -28.19
C GLY A 127 -45.29 55.46 -28.66
N VAL A 128 -45.22 55.59 -30.00
CA VAL A 128 -45.17 56.81 -30.82
C VAL A 128 -43.81 57.15 -31.47
N SER A 129 -43.69 56.63 -32.71
CA SER A 129 -43.24 57.27 -33.96
C SER A 129 -41.86 57.97 -34.12
N PRO A 130 -41.32 57.99 -35.36
CA PRO A 130 -39.89 58.12 -35.60
C PRO A 130 -39.46 59.55 -35.95
N SER A 131 -38.33 59.99 -35.40
CA SER A 131 -37.48 60.98 -36.06
C SER A 131 -36.01 60.83 -35.61
N LYS A 132 -35.12 61.21 -36.52
CA LYS A 132 -33.68 60.91 -36.66
C LYS A 132 -32.76 61.47 -35.53
N PRO A 133 -31.43 61.16 -35.56
CA PRO A 133 -30.59 60.91 -34.38
C PRO A 133 -29.64 62.06 -34.02
N SER A 134 -29.16 62.07 -32.78
CA SER A 134 -27.94 62.76 -32.34
C SER A 134 -27.55 62.23 -30.94
N THR A 135 -26.56 61.34 -30.86
CA THR A 135 -25.20 61.61 -30.34
C THR A 135 -25.14 61.98 -28.85
N SER A 136 -24.92 60.97 -28.01
CA SER A 136 -23.99 61.02 -26.88
C SER A 136 -23.63 59.57 -26.51
N ALA A 137 -22.65 59.03 -27.23
CA ALA A 137 -22.02 57.76 -26.93
C ALA A 137 -20.88 58.03 -25.96
N THR A 138 -21.03 57.57 -24.72
CA THR A 138 -20.00 57.00 -23.83
C THR A 138 -20.72 56.76 -22.50
N ASP A 139 -20.91 55.48 -22.14
CA ASP A 139 -20.90 54.94 -20.76
C ASP A 139 -21.72 53.65 -20.58
N ASP A 140 -22.42 53.15 -21.62
CA ASP A 140 -23.24 51.92 -21.52
C ASP A 140 -22.52 50.61 -21.92
N ALA A 141 -21.22 50.66 -22.26
CA ALA A 141 -20.48 49.49 -22.73
C ALA A 141 -20.05 48.51 -21.62
N GLY A 142 -19.98 48.96 -20.36
CA GLY A 142 -19.54 48.15 -19.22
C GLY A 142 -20.60 47.15 -18.73
N ALA A 143 -21.86 47.60 -18.62
CA ALA A 143 -22.96 46.74 -18.15
C ALA A 143 -23.32 45.66 -19.17
N SER A 144 -23.27 45.98 -20.47
CA SER A 144 -23.52 45.03 -21.56
C SER A 144 -22.48 43.90 -21.61
N GLY A 145 -21.20 44.21 -21.35
CA GLY A 145 -20.13 43.21 -21.30
C GLY A 145 -20.27 42.22 -20.14
N VAL A 146 -20.69 42.68 -18.97
CA VAL A 146 -20.93 41.82 -17.79
C VAL A 146 -22.12 40.89 -18.04
N VAL A 147 -23.20 41.41 -18.63
CA VAL A 147 -24.39 40.59 -18.96
C VAL A 147 -24.07 39.56 -20.05
N ALA A 148 -23.26 39.93 -21.06
CA ALA A 148 -22.80 39.00 -22.10
C ALA A 148 -21.85 37.91 -21.53
N HIS A 149 -21.00 38.26 -20.58
CA HIS A 149 -20.13 37.31 -19.90
C HIS A 149 -20.92 36.34 -19.00
N LEU A 150 -21.88 36.84 -18.23
CA LEU A 150 -22.75 36.00 -17.39
C LEU A 150 -23.57 35.02 -18.23
N THR A 151 -24.16 35.49 -19.33
CA THR A 151 -24.93 34.62 -20.24
C THR A 151 -24.05 33.58 -20.92
N SER A 152 -22.79 33.92 -21.26
CA SER A 152 -21.82 32.95 -21.76
C SER A 152 -21.44 31.89 -20.70
N GLN A 153 -21.19 32.31 -19.45
CA GLN A 153 -20.88 31.39 -18.35
C GLN A 153 -22.05 30.46 -18.00
N ILE A 154 -23.28 30.98 -17.99
CA ILE A 154 -24.50 30.19 -17.74
C ILE A 154 -24.65 29.03 -18.73
N VAL A 155 -24.21 29.20 -19.97
CA VAL A 155 -24.27 28.14 -21.00
C VAL A 155 -23.04 27.23 -20.97
N ASN A 156 -21.88 27.76 -20.57
CA ASN A 156 -20.63 27.00 -20.58
C ASN A 156 -20.51 26.02 -19.39
N ILE A 157 -20.98 26.41 -18.20
CA ILE A 157 -20.92 25.57 -17.00
C ILE A 157 -21.66 24.24 -17.20
N PRO A 158 -22.93 24.20 -17.65
CA PRO A 158 -23.64 22.93 -17.87
C PRO A 158 -22.98 22.03 -18.92
N ARG A 159 -22.32 22.62 -19.94
CA ARG A 159 -21.57 21.85 -20.94
C ARG A 159 -20.34 21.19 -20.34
N GLN A 160 -19.62 21.91 -19.47
CA GLN A 160 -18.49 21.34 -18.73
C GLN A 160 -18.96 20.26 -17.76
N THR A 161 -20.07 20.48 -17.05
CA THR A 161 -20.67 19.49 -16.15
C THR A 161 -21.02 18.21 -16.92
N PHE A 162 -21.71 18.30 -18.06
CA PHE A 162 -22.06 17.13 -18.86
C PHE A 162 -20.82 16.38 -19.41
N ALA A 163 -19.78 17.12 -19.80
CA ALA A 163 -18.52 16.51 -20.25
C ALA A 163 -17.84 15.73 -19.12
N LEU A 164 -17.83 16.27 -17.90
CA LEU A 164 -17.28 15.60 -16.72
C LEU A 164 -18.12 14.39 -16.30
N GLU A 165 -19.45 14.50 -16.33
CA GLU A 165 -20.36 13.36 -16.09
C GLU A 165 -20.13 12.23 -17.10
N SER A 166 -19.94 12.57 -18.37
CA SER A 166 -19.60 11.58 -19.40
C SER A 166 -18.24 10.92 -19.14
N GLN A 167 -17.26 11.67 -18.64
CA GLN A 167 -15.95 11.12 -18.30
C GLN A 167 -16.02 10.21 -17.08
N LEU A 168 -16.77 10.59 -16.05
CA LEU A 168 -16.99 9.76 -14.86
C LEU A 168 -17.67 8.43 -15.23
N SER A 169 -18.72 8.47 -16.06
CA SER A 169 -19.39 7.25 -16.54
C SER A 169 -18.44 6.34 -17.32
N ALA A 170 -17.53 6.90 -18.13
CA ALA A 170 -16.51 6.12 -18.84
C ALA A 170 -15.53 5.46 -17.87
N ILE A 171 -15.07 6.17 -16.84
CA ILE A 171 -14.18 5.64 -15.80
C ILE A 171 -14.87 4.52 -15.02
N GLU A 172 -16.12 4.71 -14.63
CA GLU A 172 -16.91 3.68 -13.93
C GLU A 172 -17.07 2.41 -14.77
N SER A 173 -17.32 2.55 -16.07
CA SER A 173 -17.41 1.40 -16.99
C SER A 173 -16.09 0.64 -17.11
N LEU A 174 -14.96 1.35 -17.16
CA LEU A 174 -13.63 0.75 -17.19
C LEU A 174 -13.30 0.05 -15.88
N ALA A 175 -13.61 0.68 -14.74
CA ALA A 175 -13.44 0.10 -13.42
C ALA A 175 -14.26 -1.19 -13.25
N ALA A 176 -15.51 -1.21 -13.73
CA ALA A 176 -16.35 -2.40 -13.75
C ALA A 176 -15.76 -3.51 -14.63
N SER A 177 -15.23 -3.16 -15.81
CA SER A 177 -14.57 -4.11 -16.71
C SER A 177 -13.32 -4.74 -16.08
N LEU A 178 -12.45 -3.92 -15.49
CA LEU A 178 -11.25 -4.39 -14.80
C LEU A 178 -11.59 -5.29 -13.61
N ARG A 179 -12.60 -4.92 -12.80
CA ARG A 179 -13.10 -5.76 -11.70
C ARG A 179 -13.60 -7.11 -12.20
N SER A 180 -14.36 -7.13 -13.31
CA SER A 180 -14.82 -8.37 -13.93
C SER A 180 -13.64 -9.23 -14.41
N GLN A 181 -12.61 -8.63 -15.00
CA GLN A 181 -11.41 -9.33 -15.45
C GLN A 181 -10.59 -9.90 -14.28
N ILE A 182 -10.52 -9.18 -13.15
CA ILE A 182 -9.89 -9.69 -11.92
C ILE A 182 -10.65 -10.91 -11.40
N VAL A 183 -11.99 -10.86 -11.34
CA VAL A 183 -12.79 -12.00 -10.89
C VAL A 183 -12.61 -13.20 -11.82
N GLU A 184 -12.57 -13.00 -13.13
CA GLU A 184 -12.36 -14.07 -14.10
C GLU A 184 -10.95 -14.70 -13.99
N THR A 185 -9.91 -13.87 -13.83
CA THR A 185 -8.55 -14.37 -13.59
C THR A 185 -8.42 -15.11 -12.26
N GLN A 186 -9.10 -14.66 -11.21
CA GLN A 186 -9.17 -15.40 -9.94
C GLN A 186 -9.92 -16.73 -10.10
N ARG A 187 -11.01 -16.76 -10.87
CA ARG A 187 -11.79 -17.98 -11.14
C ARG A 187 -10.97 -19.01 -11.92
N THR A 188 -10.27 -18.57 -12.95
CA THR A 188 -9.39 -19.45 -13.75
C THR A 188 -8.22 -19.98 -12.93
N LEU A 189 -7.61 -19.15 -12.08
CA LEU A 189 -6.58 -19.59 -11.12
C LEU A 189 -7.15 -20.59 -10.10
N ALA A 190 -8.34 -20.34 -9.56
CA ALA A 190 -9.00 -21.25 -8.61
C ALA A 190 -9.38 -22.59 -9.27
N ALA A 191 -9.86 -22.57 -10.52
CA ALA A 191 -10.12 -23.78 -11.30
C ALA A 191 -8.85 -24.60 -11.53
N PHE A 192 -7.74 -23.93 -11.89
CA PHE A 192 -6.44 -24.58 -12.04
C PHE A 192 -5.89 -25.15 -10.71
N ALA A 193 -6.12 -24.44 -9.60
CA ALA A 193 -5.76 -24.93 -8.27
C ALA A 193 -6.61 -26.15 -7.84
N ALA A 194 -7.91 -26.16 -8.17
CA ALA A 194 -8.82 -27.26 -7.89
C ALA A 194 -8.51 -28.51 -8.74
N GLU A 195 -8.09 -28.35 -9.99
CA GLU A 195 -7.65 -29.45 -10.85
C GLU A 195 -6.33 -30.08 -10.37
N ARG A 196 -5.54 -29.33 -9.60
CA ARG A 196 -4.29 -29.80 -8.99
C ARG A 196 -4.47 -30.42 -7.60
N ALA A 197 -5.65 -30.32 -6.99
CA ALA A 197 -5.97 -30.94 -5.70
C ALA A 197 -6.49 -32.38 -5.90
N PRO A 198 -5.96 -33.41 -5.19
CA PRO A 198 -6.44 -34.78 -5.32
C PRO A 198 -7.87 -34.91 -4.77
N ARG A 199 -8.76 -35.55 -5.54
CA ARG A 199 -10.14 -35.85 -5.14
C ARG A 199 -10.16 -36.78 -3.91
N GLU A 200 -10.55 -36.27 -2.75
CA GLU A 200 -11.07 -37.09 -1.66
C GLU A 200 -12.51 -37.54 -1.97
N PRO A 201 -12.82 -38.85 -1.96
CA PRO A 201 -14.20 -39.31 -1.99
C PRO A 201 -14.79 -39.34 -0.58
N SER A 202 -15.78 -38.49 -0.32
CA SER A 202 -16.69 -38.62 0.81
C SER A 202 -18.01 -39.26 0.34
N SER A 203 -18.44 -40.35 1.00
CA SER A 203 -19.85 -40.70 1.17
C SER A 203 -20.08 -41.75 2.29
N ALA A 204 -20.54 -41.24 3.44
CA ALA A 204 -21.56 -41.79 4.37
C ALA A 204 -21.25 -43.04 5.24
N PRO A 205 -22.05 -43.37 6.28
CA PRO A 205 -22.76 -42.56 7.30
C PRO A 205 -22.39 -43.00 8.76
N SER A 206 -22.64 -42.16 9.77
CA SER A 206 -22.42 -42.50 11.19
C SER A 206 -23.73 -42.63 11.98
N ARG A 207 -23.91 -43.77 12.67
CA ARG A 207 -24.78 -44.00 13.84
C ARG A 207 -24.35 -45.34 14.51
N PRO A 208 -24.68 -45.65 15.78
CA PRO A 208 -24.29 -45.02 17.05
C PRO A 208 -23.56 -45.99 18.03
N GLY A 209 -22.66 -45.48 18.88
CA GLY A 209 -22.22 -46.01 20.20
C GLY A 209 -21.69 -47.47 20.29
N PRO A 210 -21.27 -47.99 21.46
CA PRO A 210 -21.20 -47.36 22.80
C PRO A 210 -19.88 -47.61 23.58
N VAL A 211 -19.72 -46.82 24.65
CA VAL A 211 -19.29 -47.15 26.02
C VAL A 211 -18.05 -48.03 26.25
N VAL A 212 -17.11 -47.39 26.96
CA VAL A 212 -15.93 -47.90 27.66
C VAL A 212 -16.36 -48.78 28.84
N ASP A 213 -15.70 -49.93 29.04
CA ASP A 213 -15.40 -50.42 30.39
C ASP A 213 -14.17 -51.35 30.41
N ASP A 214 -13.52 -51.29 31.56
CA ASP A 214 -12.18 -51.70 32.02
C ASP A 214 -11.95 -53.24 32.12
N PRO A 215 -10.72 -53.74 32.33
CA PRO A 215 -10.37 -55.16 32.25
C PRO A 215 -10.31 -55.84 33.63
N THR A 216 -10.74 -57.10 33.74
CA THR A 216 -10.09 -58.04 34.67
C THR A 216 -10.42 -59.52 34.38
N SER A 217 -9.39 -60.35 34.56
CA SER A 217 -9.44 -61.73 35.06
C SER A 217 -9.85 -62.90 34.15
N ARG A 218 -8.80 -63.68 33.85
CA ARG A 218 -8.63 -65.10 34.22
C ARG A 218 -9.51 -66.18 33.56
N SER A 219 -8.75 -67.08 32.94
CA SER A 219 -8.80 -68.55 33.07
C SER A 219 -9.57 -69.37 32.04
N SER A 220 -8.83 -70.38 31.58
CA SER A 220 -9.25 -71.78 31.48
C SER A 220 -9.90 -72.30 30.19
N THR A 221 -9.08 -73.10 29.49
CA THR A 221 -9.32 -74.49 29.02
C THR A 221 -10.23 -74.81 27.82
N PHE A 222 -9.66 -75.71 26.99
CA PHE A 222 -10.25 -76.68 26.04
C PHE A 222 -10.95 -76.09 24.80
N ARG A 223 -10.86 -76.61 23.57
CA ARG A 223 -10.39 -77.87 22.97
C ARG A 223 -10.24 -77.60 21.43
N PRO A 224 -9.59 -78.46 20.63
CA PRO A 224 -9.34 -78.23 19.20
C PRO A 224 -10.33 -78.98 18.31
N THR A 225 -10.64 -78.44 17.11
CA THR A 225 -11.07 -79.22 15.94
C THR A 225 -10.83 -78.42 14.66
N THR A 226 -9.93 -78.90 13.80
CA THR A 226 -10.07 -78.80 12.33
C THR A 226 -11.15 -79.81 11.89
N PRO A 227 -11.87 -79.63 10.76
CA PRO A 227 -11.29 -79.96 9.46
C PRO A 227 -11.78 -79.12 8.25
N SER A 228 -10.86 -78.98 7.29
CA SER A 228 -10.98 -79.25 5.85
C SER A 228 -12.20 -78.80 5.02
N SER A 229 -11.83 -78.13 3.91
CA SER A 229 -12.08 -78.51 2.50
C SER A 229 -13.24 -77.91 1.70
N SER A 230 -12.82 -77.39 0.53
CA SER A 230 -13.55 -77.19 -0.75
C SER A 230 -14.63 -76.11 -0.73
N SER A 231 -14.78 -75.23 -1.73
CA SER A 231 -14.64 -75.43 -3.17
C SER A 231 -14.64 -74.05 -3.88
N SER A 232 -13.86 -73.93 -4.96
CA SER A 232 -14.05 -72.95 -6.06
C SER A 232 -15.24 -73.40 -6.95
N PRO A 233 -15.72 -72.70 -8.02
CA PRO A 233 -15.26 -71.49 -8.74
C PRO A 233 -16.42 -70.44 -8.88
N THR A 234 -16.25 -69.20 -9.38
CA THR A 234 -16.18 -68.77 -10.80
C THR A 234 -16.02 -67.23 -10.87
N THR A 235 -15.23 -66.77 -11.83
CA THR A 235 -14.91 -65.38 -12.27
C THR A 235 -16.14 -64.58 -12.76
N PRO A 236 -16.17 -63.22 -12.76
CA PRO A 236 -15.32 -62.38 -13.63
C PRO A 236 -14.71 -61.10 -13.00
N THR A 237 -13.45 -60.85 -13.37
CA THR A 237 -12.87 -59.54 -13.74
C THR A 237 -13.29 -58.28 -12.96
N THR A 238 -12.44 -57.81 -12.05
CA THR A 238 -11.88 -56.43 -12.09
C THR A 238 -10.59 -56.38 -11.27
N THR A 239 -9.58 -55.74 -11.83
CA THR A 239 -8.20 -55.63 -11.37
C THR A 239 -8.06 -54.68 -10.18
N SER A 240 -7.64 -55.17 -9.02
CA SER A 240 -6.74 -54.41 -8.13
C SER A 240 -5.92 -55.38 -7.28
N THR A 241 -4.96 -56.03 -7.93
CA THR A 241 -3.82 -56.63 -7.24
C THR A 241 -3.02 -55.48 -6.64
N THR A 242 -3.33 -55.07 -5.41
CA THR A 242 -2.44 -54.21 -4.63
C THR A 242 -1.26 -55.10 -4.26
N ASP A 243 -0.19 -54.99 -5.03
CA ASP A 243 1.02 -55.77 -4.83
C ASP A 243 1.46 -55.68 -3.35
N PRO A 244 1.66 -56.82 -2.65
CA PRO A 244 2.06 -56.81 -1.24
C PRO A 244 3.41 -56.10 -1.04
N SER A 245 4.24 -56.04 -2.08
CA SER A 245 5.48 -55.26 -2.11
C SER A 245 5.23 -53.74 -2.07
N HIS A 246 4.15 -53.24 -2.68
CA HIS A 246 3.78 -51.82 -2.65
C HIS A 246 3.35 -51.39 -1.24
N LEU A 247 2.50 -52.18 -0.57
CA LEU A 247 2.11 -51.94 0.82
C LEU A 247 3.30 -52.02 1.78
N HIS A 248 4.23 -52.94 1.54
CA HIS A 248 5.45 -53.04 2.33
C HIS A 248 6.35 -51.80 2.15
N ASN A 249 6.55 -51.33 0.92
CA ASN A 249 7.33 -50.12 0.64
C ASN A 249 6.70 -48.87 1.26
N LEU A 250 5.37 -48.73 1.19
CA LEU A 250 4.63 -47.65 1.85
C LEU A 250 4.80 -47.69 3.37
N THR A 251 4.75 -48.88 3.96
CA THR A 251 4.99 -49.08 5.40
C THR A 251 6.40 -48.66 5.80
N LEU A 252 7.42 -49.04 5.02
CA LEU A 252 8.80 -48.61 5.26
C LEU A 252 8.98 -47.10 5.11
N GLN A 253 8.30 -46.48 4.15
CA GLN A 253 8.30 -45.03 3.98
C GLN A 253 7.71 -44.33 5.20
N HIS A 254 6.51 -44.72 5.63
CA HIS A 254 5.88 -44.14 6.82
C HIS A 254 6.71 -44.37 8.10
N GLN A 255 7.41 -45.50 8.21
CA GLN A 255 8.36 -45.73 9.31
C GLN A 255 9.54 -44.75 9.28
N ARG A 256 10.06 -44.39 8.09
CA ARG A 256 11.13 -43.39 7.94
C ARG A 256 10.63 -41.99 8.29
N GLU A 257 9.47 -41.61 7.78
CA GLU A 257 8.84 -40.32 8.04
C GLU A 257 8.54 -40.15 9.54
N THR A 258 7.99 -41.19 10.18
CA THR A 258 7.73 -41.19 11.62
C THR A 258 9.03 -41.00 12.40
N LYS A 259 10.11 -41.71 12.04
CA LYS A 259 11.43 -41.54 12.67
C LYS A 259 12.00 -40.13 12.47
N GLN A 260 11.78 -39.52 11.32
CA GLN A 260 12.23 -38.15 11.06
C GLN A 260 11.42 -37.14 11.89
N LEU A 261 10.10 -37.31 11.97
CA LEU A 261 9.23 -36.45 12.76
C LEU A 261 9.51 -36.57 14.26
N THR A 262 9.79 -37.77 14.77
CA THR A 262 10.15 -37.95 16.18
C THR A 262 11.48 -37.28 16.53
N LEU A 263 12.47 -37.34 15.64
CA LEU A 263 13.73 -36.62 15.81
C LEU A 263 13.52 -35.10 15.81
N LYS A 264 12.75 -34.56 14.86
CA LYS A 264 12.41 -33.12 14.83
C LYS A 264 11.62 -32.70 16.07
N ALA A 265 10.67 -33.50 16.52
CA ALA A 265 9.92 -33.22 17.73
C ALA A 265 10.83 -33.18 18.98
N ALA A 266 11.82 -34.07 19.07
CA ALA A 266 12.81 -34.05 20.14
C ALA A 266 13.73 -32.80 20.05
N GLU A 267 14.13 -32.40 18.84
CA GLU A 267 14.92 -31.17 18.63
C GLU A 267 14.13 -29.92 19.05
N TYR A 268 12.87 -29.80 18.64
CA TYR A 268 12.02 -28.68 19.04
C TYR A 268 11.77 -28.66 20.55
N LYS A 269 11.55 -29.82 21.19
CA LYS A 269 11.47 -29.92 22.65
C LYS A 269 12.75 -29.42 23.32
N SER A 270 13.92 -29.88 22.87
CA SER A 270 15.20 -29.41 23.41
C SER A 270 15.41 -27.90 23.21
N ARG A 271 14.96 -27.36 22.08
CA ARG A 271 15.04 -25.92 21.79
C ARG A 271 14.09 -25.10 22.66
N ILE A 272 12.88 -25.61 22.90
CA ILE A 272 11.92 -25.02 23.84
C ILE A 272 12.53 -25.05 25.25
N GLU A 273 13.01 -26.19 25.73
CA GLU A 273 13.67 -26.29 27.05
C GLU A 273 14.90 -25.39 27.16
N ALA A 274 15.66 -25.17 26.08
CA ALA A 274 16.79 -24.26 26.07
C ALA A 274 16.36 -22.78 26.13
N LEU A 275 15.25 -22.44 25.48
CA LEU A 275 14.65 -21.10 25.57
C LEU A 275 14.02 -20.87 26.94
N GLU A 276 13.30 -21.85 27.47
CA GLU A 276 12.77 -21.86 28.83
C GLU A 276 13.90 -21.75 29.85
N ARG A 277 14.99 -22.52 29.71
CA ARG A 277 16.18 -22.37 30.56
C ARG A 277 16.80 -20.99 30.44
N ARG A 278 16.85 -20.37 29.27
CA ARG A 278 17.33 -18.97 29.12
C ARG A 278 16.41 -17.98 29.83
N LEU A 279 15.11 -18.19 29.73
CA LEU A 279 14.09 -17.40 30.41
C LEU A 279 14.14 -17.60 31.93
N SER A 280 14.38 -18.83 32.37
CA SER A 280 14.46 -19.26 33.78
C SER A 280 15.85 -19.11 34.38
N THR A 281 16.91 -18.88 33.61
CA THR A 281 18.20 -18.31 34.08
C THR A 281 18.12 -16.79 34.20
N HIS A 282 16.96 -16.22 33.85
CA HIS A 282 16.60 -14.85 34.16
C HIS A 282 15.53 -14.75 35.28
N PRO A 283 15.63 -15.44 36.45
CA PRO A 283 14.78 -15.13 37.58
C PRO A 283 15.54 -14.18 38.54
N ALA A 284 14.87 -13.08 38.88
CA ALA A 284 14.89 -12.51 40.22
C ALA A 284 16.13 -11.78 40.78
N ASP A 285 17.14 -11.37 39.99
CA ASP A 285 18.15 -10.39 40.46
C ASP A 285 18.74 -9.56 39.29
N ALA A 286 18.12 -8.46 38.87
CA ALA A 286 18.76 -7.49 37.96
C ALA A 286 18.07 -6.11 37.91
N PRO A 287 18.70 -5.03 38.42
CA PRO A 287 18.29 -3.64 38.14
C PRO A 287 18.51 -3.19 36.67
N ASP A 288 18.74 -4.11 35.72
CA ASP A 288 19.29 -3.80 34.40
C ASP A 288 18.25 -3.76 33.25
N LEU A 289 17.04 -4.31 33.44
CA LEU A 289 15.95 -4.18 32.45
C LEU A 289 15.41 -2.75 32.38
N ALA A 290 15.37 -2.07 33.54
CA ALA A 290 15.07 -0.64 33.63
C ALA A 290 16.18 0.20 32.97
N VAL A 291 17.45 -0.20 33.09
CA VAL A 291 18.59 0.48 32.45
C VAL A 291 18.58 0.25 30.94
N LEU A 292 18.26 -0.94 30.44
CA LEU A 292 18.13 -1.18 29.01
C LEU A 292 16.93 -0.44 28.41
N THR A 293 15.77 -0.43 29.08
CA THR A 293 14.59 0.33 28.62
C THR A 293 14.82 1.84 28.72
N THR A 294 15.46 2.35 29.77
CA THR A 294 15.85 3.78 29.84
C THR A 294 16.96 4.14 28.87
N ALA A 295 17.91 3.26 28.56
CA ALA A 295 18.93 3.50 27.54
C ALA A 295 18.33 3.51 26.13
N VAL A 296 17.37 2.62 25.84
CA VAL A 296 16.62 2.63 24.58
C VAL A 296 15.73 3.87 24.49
N ALA A 297 15.07 4.28 25.58
CA ALA A 297 14.29 5.51 25.62
C ALA A 297 15.16 6.77 25.49
N ALA A 298 16.34 6.80 26.10
CA ALA A 298 17.30 7.90 25.96
C ALA A 298 17.88 7.97 24.54
N ALA A 299 18.18 6.83 23.93
CA ALA A 299 18.60 6.77 22.53
C ALA A 299 17.47 7.21 21.56
N ALA A 300 16.22 6.86 21.87
CA ALA A 300 15.05 7.33 21.12
C ALA A 300 14.84 8.84 21.28
N ALA A 301 14.99 9.38 22.50
CA ALA A 301 14.90 10.80 22.78
C ALA A 301 16.03 11.60 22.09
N ALA A 302 17.26 11.08 22.09
CA ALA A 302 18.39 11.68 21.39
C ALA A 302 18.17 11.70 19.86
N LYS A 303 17.64 10.60 19.29
CA LYS A 303 17.23 10.55 17.89
C LYS A 303 16.13 11.57 17.60
N GLN A 304 15.11 11.67 18.45
CA GLN A 304 14.02 12.63 18.30
C GLN A 304 14.51 14.08 18.33
N GLN A 305 15.48 14.41 19.20
CA GLN A 305 16.11 15.73 19.23
C GLN A 305 16.94 16.00 17.96
N SER A 306 17.66 15.01 17.44
CA SER A 306 18.40 15.16 16.17
C SER A 306 17.45 15.37 14.98
N LEU A 307 16.29 14.71 14.98
CA LEU A 307 15.26 14.88 13.96
C LEU A 307 14.59 16.25 14.06
N SER A 308 14.27 16.73 15.27
CA SER A 308 13.69 18.06 15.44
C SER A 308 14.67 19.17 15.06
N ALA A 309 15.97 19.00 15.36
CA ALA A 309 17.01 19.90 14.89
C ALA A 309 17.11 19.91 13.35
N LYS A 310 17.10 18.75 12.70
CA LYS A 310 17.09 18.64 11.23
C LYS A 310 15.82 19.24 10.62
N LYS A 311 14.65 19.04 11.24
CA LYS A 311 13.38 19.66 10.81
C LYS A 311 13.46 21.18 10.85
N LYS A 312 13.96 21.76 11.95
CA LYS A 312 14.18 23.22 12.06
C LYS A 312 15.15 23.74 10.99
N GLN A 313 16.20 22.99 10.69
CA GLN A 313 17.13 23.35 9.61
C GLN A 313 16.46 23.30 8.23
N LEU A 314 15.64 22.28 7.97
CA LEU A 314 14.86 22.18 6.74
C LEU A 314 13.85 23.31 6.61
N GLU A 315 13.14 23.67 7.68
CA GLU A 315 12.22 24.81 7.69
C GLU A 315 12.95 26.13 7.40
N THR A 316 14.13 26.33 8.00
CA THR A 316 14.96 27.51 7.72
C THR A 316 15.43 27.54 6.27
N LEU A 317 15.80 26.39 5.70
CA LEU A 317 16.21 26.28 4.30
C LEU A 317 15.02 26.47 3.36
N GLN A 318 13.86 25.91 3.69
CA GLN A 318 12.63 26.06 2.93
C GLN A 318 12.20 27.52 2.90
N GLY A 319 12.18 28.22 4.03
CA GLY A 319 11.90 29.66 4.07
C GLY A 319 12.93 30.51 3.31
N ARG A 320 14.16 30.00 3.09
CA ARG A 320 15.12 30.61 2.17
C ARG A 320 14.77 30.30 0.73
N PHE A 321 14.44 29.06 0.39
CA PHE A 321 14.00 28.66 -0.96
C PHE A 321 12.73 29.40 -1.38
N GLU A 322 11.81 29.64 -0.47
CA GLU A 322 10.57 30.37 -0.74
C GLU A 322 10.84 31.79 -1.25
N LYS A 323 11.90 32.44 -0.76
CA LYS A 323 12.34 33.76 -1.24
C LYS A 323 12.94 33.74 -2.65
N PHE A 324 13.33 32.57 -3.13
CA PHE A 324 13.85 32.36 -4.48
C PHE A 324 12.81 31.75 -5.42
N HIS A 325 11.54 31.64 -5.01
CA HIS A 325 10.47 31.22 -5.91
C HIS A 325 10.42 32.14 -7.14
N GLY A 326 10.63 31.55 -8.32
CA GLY A 326 10.69 32.27 -9.59
C GLY A 326 12.09 32.33 -10.22
N LEU A 327 13.16 32.02 -9.47
CA LEU A 327 14.51 31.92 -10.04
C LEU A 327 14.73 30.51 -10.61
N PRO A 328 15.26 30.38 -11.84
CA PRO A 328 15.66 29.10 -12.39
C PRO A 328 16.66 28.36 -11.49
N PRO A 329 16.69 27.01 -11.49
CA PRO A 329 17.60 26.21 -10.67
C PRO A 329 19.09 26.39 -11.04
N ASP A 330 19.37 26.98 -12.22
CA ASP A 330 20.73 27.34 -12.64
C ASP A 330 21.13 28.73 -12.13
N VAL A 331 22.32 28.83 -11.53
CA VAL A 331 22.87 30.05 -10.93
C VAL A 331 23.13 31.13 -11.98
N ASP A 332 23.55 30.77 -13.18
CA ASP A 332 23.87 31.76 -14.21
C ASP A 332 22.60 32.34 -14.85
N VAL A 333 21.59 31.49 -15.08
CA VAL A 333 20.27 31.91 -15.59
C VAL A 333 19.54 32.76 -14.55
N SER A 334 19.58 32.37 -13.28
CA SER A 334 18.98 33.16 -12.20
C SER A 334 19.62 34.54 -12.05
N ARG A 335 20.94 34.66 -12.22
CA ARG A 335 21.64 35.96 -12.30
C ARG A 335 21.25 36.79 -13.52
N ALA A 336 20.88 36.16 -14.63
CA ALA A 336 20.40 36.88 -15.81
C ALA A 336 19.00 37.46 -15.56
N GLU A 337 18.09 36.68 -14.98
CA GLU A 337 16.74 37.13 -14.63
C GLU A 337 16.75 38.24 -13.56
N VAL A 338 17.62 38.16 -12.55
CA VAL A 338 17.79 39.23 -11.55
C VAL A 338 18.26 40.53 -12.22
N ARG A 339 19.28 40.45 -13.09
CA ARG A 339 19.78 41.64 -13.82
C ARG A 339 18.72 42.25 -14.73
N ARG A 340 17.87 41.42 -15.34
CA ARG A 340 16.73 41.89 -16.13
C ARG A 340 15.73 42.66 -15.27
N ALA A 341 15.30 42.07 -14.14
CA ALA A 341 14.36 42.69 -13.22
C ALA A 341 14.91 44.00 -12.62
N GLU A 342 16.20 44.06 -12.29
CA GLU A 342 16.88 45.29 -11.86
C GLU A 342 16.83 46.39 -12.94
N GLY A 343 17.08 46.02 -14.20
CA GLY A 343 16.98 46.96 -15.33
C GLY A 343 15.56 47.51 -15.53
N GLU A 344 14.53 46.66 -15.40
CA GLU A 344 13.12 47.07 -15.47
C GLU A 344 12.75 48.01 -14.30
N LEU A 345 13.24 47.73 -13.09
CA LEU A 345 13.02 48.55 -11.91
C LEU A 345 13.68 49.93 -12.04
N ASP A 346 14.90 50.00 -12.56
CA ASP A 346 15.59 51.26 -12.82
C ASP A 346 14.90 52.08 -13.93
N ALA A 347 14.36 51.43 -14.96
CA ALA A 347 13.57 52.11 -15.97
C ALA A 347 12.28 52.71 -15.38
N LEU A 348 11.57 51.96 -14.52
CA LEU A 348 10.39 52.46 -13.80
C LEU A 348 10.74 53.60 -12.83
N ARG A 349 11.89 53.53 -12.16
CA ARG A 349 12.39 54.61 -11.29
C ARG A 349 12.67 55.87 -12.09
N ARG A 350 13.40 55.77 -13.21
CA ARG A 350 13.63 56.93 -14.09
C ARG A 350 12.33 57.52 -14.58
N ARG A 351 11.38 56.67 -14.98
CA ARG A 351 10.07 57.12 -15.45
C ARG A 351 9.28 57.84 -14.35
N ARG A 352 9.32 57.33 -13.12
CA ARG A 352 8.75 57.99 -11.95
C ARG A 352 9.41 59.36 -11.76
N ASP A 353 10.74 59.41 -11.76
CA ASP A 353 11.50 60.64 -11.49
C ASP A 353 11.25 61.70 -12.57
N GLU A 354 11.17 61.31 -13.85
CA GLU A 354 10.75 62.20 -14.95
C GLU A 354 9.35 62.79 -14.76
N LEU A 355 8.39 61.97 -14.30
CA LEU A 355 7.03 62.43 -14.05
C LEU A 355 6.96 63.34 -12.81
N PHE A 356 7.83 63.13 -11.82
CA PHE A 356 7.93 63.99 -10.64
C PHE A 356 8.58 65.34 -10.96
N GLU A 357 9.62 65.39 -11.79
CA GLU A 357 10.25 66.65 -12.24
C GLU A 357 9.34 67.46 -13.18
N ALA A 358 8.30 66.84 -13.75
CA ALA A 358 7.32 67.49 -14.61
C ALA A 358 6.13 68.13 -13.86
N LEU A 359 6.05 67.96 -12.53
CA LEU A 359 5.06 68.56 -11.63
C LEU A 359 5.65 69.77 -10.90
#